data_AF-A0A932KPE3-F1
#
_entry.id   AF-A0A932KPE3-F1
#
_cell.length_a   1.000
_cell.length_b   1.000
_cell.length_c   1.000
_cell.angle_alpha   90.00
_cell.angle_beta   90.00
_cell.angle_gamma   90.00
#
_symmetry.space_group_name_H-M   'P 1'
#
loop_
_entity.id
_entity.type
_entity.pdbx_description
1 polymer ?
#
loop_
_entity_poly.entity_id
_entity_poly.type
_entity_poly.pdbx_seq_one_letter_code
_entity_poly.pdbx_strand_id
1 'polypeptide(L)'
;MPADVISDSRLRRTVIELSTLYEVSKILGSSLDLQGELAAVLRLLSQFVGLKMGTLTLYDPETHELAIDVAHGLSEEEKSRGKYKLGEGVVGQVMKTGIPYAARDVRNDPLFLGRTGTYLGLPDEGAVAFISVPVRVQGEVVGVLSAYR
;
A
#
# COMPACT_ATOMS: atom_id res chain seq x y z
N MET A 1 -28.45 21.49 9.51
CA MET A 1 -27.26 21.47 8.61
C MET A 1 -27.68 20.79 7.32
N PRO A 2 -27.60 21.42 6.14
CA PRO A 2 -28.36 20.96 4.97
C PRO A 2 -27.66 19.80 4.24
N ALA A 3 -28.47 18.88 3.72
CA ALA A 3 -28.07 17.64 3.06
C ALA A 3 -27.26 17.84 1.76
N ASP A 4 -27.32 19.04 1.17
CA ASP A 4 -26.74 19.34 -0.14
C ASP A 4 -25.20 19.34 -0.14
N VAL A 5 -24.56 19.73 0.97
CA VAL A 5 -23.09 19.73 1.12
C VAL A 5 -22.52 18.30 1.22
N ILE A 6 -23.31 17.35 1.72
CA ILE A 6 -22.91 15.94 1.84
C ILE A 6 -22.98 15.25 0.46
N SER A 7 -23.91 15.65 -0.40
CA SER A 7 -24.05 15.10 -1.76
C SER A 7 -22.90 15.51 -2.68
N ASP A 8 -22.51 16.79 -2.66
CA ASP A 8 -21.41 17.29 -3.51
C ASP A 8 -20.04 16.72 -3.07
N SER A 9 -19.81 16.57 -1.77
CA SER A 9 -18.57 15.96 -1.25
C SER A 9 -18.45 14.46 -1.55
N ARG A 10 -19.55 13.70 -1.48
CA ARG A 10 -19.57 12.29 -1.91
C ARG A 10 -19.35 12.15 -3.41
N LEU A 11 -20.03 12.96 -4.22
CA LEU A 11 -19.88 12.95 -5.66
C LEU A 11 -18.44 13.27 -6.08
N ARG A 12 -17.83 14.32 -5.51
CA ARG A 12 -16.41 14.65 -5.75
C ARG A 12 -15.49 13.51 -5.36
N ARG A 13 -15.74 12.84 -4.23
CA ARG A 13 -14.94 11.70 -3.78
C ARG A 13 -15.03 10.53 -4.75
N THR A 14 -16.23 10.18 -5.18
CA THR A 14 -16.48 9.13 -6.18
C THR A 14 -15.84 9.47 -7.53
N VAL A 15 -15.88 10.74 -7.96
CA VAL A 15 -15.18 11.18 -9.18
C VAL A 15 -13.66 11.00 -9.04
N ILE A 16 -13.06 11.42 -7.92
CA ILE A 16 -11.62 11.23 -7.68
C ILE A 16 -11.25 9.74 -7.65
N GLU A 17 -12.04 8.92 -6.96
CA GLU A 17 -11.82 7.47 -6.86
C GLU A 17 -11.89 6.80 -8.24
N LEU A 18 -12.92 7.11 -9.04
CA LEU A 18 -13.10 6.55 -10.38
C LEU A 18 -12.02 7.05 -11.36
N SER A 19 -11.68 8.33 -11.34
CA SER A 19 -10.59 8.87 -12.17
C SER A 19 -9.25 8.25 -11.81
N THR A 20 -8.97 8.07 -10.52
CA THR A 20 -7.76 7.38 -10.04
C THR A 20 -7.73 5.94 -10.52
N LEU A 21 -8.83 5.21 -10.37
CA LEU A 21 -8.95 3.82 -10.83
C LEU A 21 -8.76 3.70 -12.35
N TYR A 22 -9.31 4.64 -13.12
CA TYR A 22 -9.16 4.69 -14.57
C TYR A 22 -7.71 4.90 -15.00
N GLU A 23 -7.00 5.87 -14.41
CA GLU A 23 -5.59 6.12 -14.72
C GLU A 23 -4.71 4.93 -14.32
N VAL A 24 -4.96 4.30 -13.17
CA VAL A 24 -4.28 3.05 -12.77
C VAL A 24 -4.51 1.95 -13.79
N SER A 25 -5.75 1.76 -14.25
CA SER A 25 -6.08 0.73 -15.24
C SER A 25 -5.39 0.94 -16.58
N LYS A 26 -5.25 2.21 -16.99
CA LYS A 26 -4.55 2.59 -18.23
C LYS A 26 -3.06 2.29 -18.16
N ILE A 27 -2.42 2.70 -17.06
CA ILE A 27 -1.00 2.46 -16.72
C ILE A 27 -0.69 0.96 -16.76
N LEU A 28 -1.53 0.14 -16.12
CA LEU A 28 -1.32 -1.31 -16.06
C LEU A 28 -1.66 -2.03 -17.38
N GLY A 29 -2.58 -1.48 -18.18
CA GLY A 29 -3.01 -2.11 -19.44
C GLY A 29 -2.06 -1.90 -20.62
N SER A 30 -1.06 -1.04 -20.52
CA SER A 30 -0.23 -0.60 -21.65
C SER A 30 1.20 -1.14 -21.71
N SER A 31 1.68 -1.92 -20.74
CA SER A 31 3.13 -2.10 -20.55
C SER A 31 3.68 -3.54 -20.65
N LEU A 32 4.96 -3.61 -21.05
CA LEU A 32 5.88 -4.75 -20.93
C LEU A 32 6.81 -4.63 -19.70
N ASP A 33 6.73 -3.51 -18.96
CA ASP A 33 7.54 -3.19 -17.77
C ASP A 33 6.61 -2.98 -16.57
N LEU A 34 6.34 -4.07 -15.85
CA LEU A 34 5.41 -4.08 -14.72
C LEU A 34 5.94 -3.27 -13.53
N GLN A 35 7.26 -3.28 -13.28
CA GLN A 35 7.85 -2.58 -12.13
C GLN A 35 7.76 -1.06 -12.29
N GLY A 36 8.08 -0.54 -13.49
CA GLY A 36 8.00 0.88 -13.79
C GLY A 36 6.58 1.43 -13.62
N GLU A 37 5.58 0.69 -14.09
CA GLU A 37 4.17 1.08 -13.98
C GLU A 37 3.65 1.01 -12.55
N LEU A 38 3.98 -0.04 -11.79
CA LEU A 38 3.60 -0.13 -10.38
C LEU A 38 4.19 1.01 -9.55
N ALA A 39 5.42 1.43 -9.86
CA ALA A 39 6.02 2.61 -9.25
C ALA A 39 5.25 3.89 -9.61
N ALA A 40 4.76 3.99 -10.85
CA ALA A 40 3.89 5.09 -11.28
C ALA A 40 2.54 5.07 -10.57
N VAL A 41 1.92 3.91 -10.37
CA VAL A 41 0.69 3.75 -9.58
C VAL A 41 0.89 4.24 -8.15
N LEU A 42 1.97 3.85 -7.47
CA LEU A 42 2.24 4.31 -6.11
C LEU A 42 2.43 5.82 -6.03
N ARG A 43 3.11 6.44 -7.02
CA ARG A 43 3.22 7.90 -7.13
C ARG A 43 1.87 8.57 -7.35
N LEU A 44 1.02 7.99 -8.19
CA LEU A 44 -0.33 8.50 -8.45
C LEU A 44 -1.18 8.48 -7.17
N LEU A 45 -1.16 7.37 -6.44
CA LEU A 45 -1.87 7.24 -5.16
C LEU A 45 -1.39 8.26 -4.12
N SER A 46 -0.08 8.55 -4.09
CA SER A 46 0.48 9.64 -3.27
C SER A 46 -0.16 11.00 -3.62
N GLN A 47 -0.24 11.34 -4.91
CA GLN A 47 -0.77 12.62 -5.37
C GLN A 47 -2.28 12.79 -5.13
N PHE A 48 -3.09 11.76 -5.41
CA PHE A 48 -4.56 11.89 -5.39
C PHE A 48 -5.20 11.52 -4.05
N VAL A 49 -4.57 10.62 -3.28
CA VAL A 49 -5.14 10.08 -2.03
C VAL A 49 -4.41 10.62 -0.79
N GLY A 50 -3.28 11.33 -0.97
CA GLY A 50 -2.48 11.89 0.12
C GLY A 50 -1.69 10.82 0.88
N LEU A 51 -1.35 9.73 0.19
CA LEU A 51 -0.52 8.65 0.71
C LEU A 51 0.92 9.15 0.84
N LYS A 52 1.50 9.03 2.03
CA LYS A 52 2.88 9.48 2.28
C LYS A 52 3.91 8.46 1.78
N MET A 53 3.59 7.18 1.93
CA MET A 53 4.47 6.08 1.58
C MET A 53 3.66 4.87 1.12
N GLY A 54 4.16 4.16 0.12
CA GLY A 54 3.50 2.98 -0.44
C GLY A 54 4.49 1.93 -0.87
N THR A 55 4.13 0.66 -0.72
CA THR A 55 4.99 -0.48 -1.06
C THR A 55 4.19 -1.60 -1.69
N LEU A 56 4.74 -2.22 -2.72
CA LEU A 56 4.35 -3.54 -3.16
C LEU A 56 5.38 -4.56 -2.69
N THR A 57 4.93 -5.53 -1.92
CA THR A 57 5.73 -6.64 -1.42
C THR A 57 5.32 -7.89 -2.17
N LEU A 58 6.27 -8.57 -2.83
CA LEU A 58 6.00 -9.77 -3.63
C LEU A 58 6.56 -11.00 -2.93
N TYR A 59 5.83 -12.10 -3.05
CA TYR A 59 6.26 -13.39 -2.55
C TYR A 59 7.02 -14.14 -3.65
N ASP A 60 8.22 -14.59 -3.33
CA ASP A 60 9.00 -15.48 -4.17
C ASP A 60 8.83 -16.94 -3.71
N PRO A 61 8.17 -17.80 -4.50
CA PRO A 61 7.97 -19.21 -4.14
C PRO A 61 9.27 -20.03 -4.09
N GLU A 62 10.33 -19.63 -4.78
CA GLU A 62 11.59 -20.36 -4.79
C GLU A 62 12.34 -20.13 -3.48
N THR A 63 12.50 -18.86 -3.10
CA THR A 63 13.21 -18.47 -1.87
C THR A 63 12.35 -18.50 -0.62
N HIS A 64 11.02 -18.59 -0.77
CA HIS A 64 10.04 -18.46 0.31
C HIS A 64 10.15 -17.12 1.07
N GLU A 65 10.69 -16.09 0.41
CA GLU A 65 10.82 -14.74 0.96
C GLU A 65 9.70 -13.83 0.45
N LEU A 66 9.22 -12.94 1.32
CA LEU A 66 8.31 -11.85 0.96
C LEU A 66 9.11 -10.54 1.10
N ALA A 67 9.39 -9.86 -0.03
CA ALA A 67 10.27 -8.70 -0.06
C ALA A 67 9.65 -7.51 -0.82
N ILE A 68 9.99 -6.29 -0.41
CA ILE A 68 9.51 -5.08 -1.12
C ILE A 68 10.15 -5.02 -2.50
N ASP A 69 9.32 -5.15 -3.53
CA ASP A 69 9.73 -5.09 -4.93
C ASP A 69 9.66 -3.66 -5.46
N VAL A 70 8.59 -2.94 -5.13
CA VAL A 70 8.36 -1.55 -5.55
C VAL A 70 7.99 -0.69 -4.35
N ALA A 71 8.54 0.52 -4.30
CA ALA A 71 8.31 1.45 -3.21
C ALA A 71 8.17 2.90 -3.68
N HIS A 72 7.41 3.69 -2.94
CA HIS A 72 7.35 5.14 -3.03
C HIS A 72 7.52 5.74 -1.63
N GLY A 73 8.39 6.75 -1.51
CA GLY A 73 8.68 7.40 -0.23
C GLY A 73 9.66 6.64 0.66
N LEU A 74 10.45 5.72 0.09
CA LEU A 74 11.50 4.94 0.76
C LEU A 74 12.84 5.15 0.04
N SER A 75 13.93 5.19 0.80
CA SER A 75 15.28 4.99 0.25
C SER A 75 15.49 3.51 -0.14
N GLU A 76 16.49 3.22 -0.97
CA GLU A 76 16.82 1.84 -1.33
C GLU A 76 17.26 1.02 -0.10
N GLU A 77 17.97 1.64 0.85
CA GLU A 77 18.32 0.97 2.12
C GLU A 77 17.08 0.65 2.94
N GLU A 78 16.11 1.55 3.03
CA GLU A 78 14.85 1.32 3.76
C GLU A 78 14.02 0.22 3.10
N LYS A 79 13.92 0.25 1.76
CA LYS A 79 13.28 -0.77 0.93
C LYS A 79 13.90 -2.15 1.18
N SER A 80 15.23 -2.25 1.18
CA SER A 80 15.97 -3.51 1.35
C SER A 80 15.70 -4.21 2.70
N ARG A 81 15.34 -3.44 3.74
CA ARG A 81 14.98 -3.98 5.06
C ARG A 81 13.58 -4.58 5.12
N GLY A 82 12.72 -4.28 4.14
CA GLY A 82 11.35 -4.78 4.05
C GLY A 82 11.27 -6.23 3.60
N LYS A 83 11.82 -7.14 4.40
CA LYS A 83 11.73 -8.59 4.22
C LYS A 83 10.90 -9.23 5.32
N TYR A 84 10.08 -10.20 4.94
CA TYR A 84 9.11 -10.87 5.80
C TYR A 84 9.01 -12.36 5.46
N LYS A 85 8.56 -13.15 6.43
CA LYS A 85 8.09 -14.52 6.22
C LYS A 85 6.57 -14.56 6.09
N LEU A 86 6.04 -15.64 5.51
CA LEU A 86 4.60 -15.90 5.53
C LEU A 86 4.07 -15.95 6.97
N GLY A 87 3.00 -15.19 7.23
CA GLY A 87 2.40 -15.02 8.57
C GLY A 87 3.18 -14.09 9.51
N GLU A 88 4.26 -13.44 9.05
CA GLU A 88 5.05 -12.56 9.90
C GLU A 88 4.55 -11.11 9.85
N GLY A 89 4.15 -10.58 11.01
CA GLY A 89 3.60 -9.22 11.12
C GLY A 89 2.38 -8.99 10.21
N VAL A 90 1.98 -7.74 10.03
CA VAL A 90 0.82 -7.42 9.18
C VAL A 90 1.00 -7.92 7.74
N VAL A 91 2.12 -7.60 7.11
CA VAL A 91 2.36 -7.91 5.68
C VAL A 91 2.37 -9.43 5.45
N GLY A 92 3.08 -10.19 6.27
CA GLY A 92 3.09 -11.65 6.16
C GLY A 92 1.74 -12.28 6.49
N GLN A 93 0.96 -11.73 7.43
CA GLN A 93 -0.39 -12.21 7.73
C GLN A 93 -1.36 -11.95 6.59
N VAL A 94 -1.32 -10.77 5.96
CA VAL A 94 -2.14 -10.46 4.78
C VAL A 94 -1.76 -11.40 3.62
N MET A 95 -0.48 -11.64 3.39
CA MET A 95 -0.01 -12.60 2.39
C MET A 95 -0.55 -14.01 2.67
N LYS A 96 -0.48 -14.48 3.92
CA LYS A 96 -0.90 -15.83 4.32
C LYS A 96 -2.42 -16.04 4.28
N THR A 97 -3.18 -15.05 4.73
CA THR A 97 -4.63 -15.17 4.92
C THR A 97 -5.43 -14.63 3.73
N GLY A 98 -4.83 -13.74 2.94
CA GLY A 98 -5.52 -13.00 1.90
C GLY A 98 -6.62 -12.06 2.43
N ILE A 99 -6.57 -11.71 3.72
CA ILE A 99 -7.52 -10.81 4.38
C ILE A 99 -6.85 -9.42 4.52
N PRO A 100 -7.50 -8.33 4.08
CA PRO A 100 -7.01 -6.97 4.28
C PRO A 100 -6.83 -6.61 5.76
N TYR A 101 -5.84 -5.75 6.03
CA TYR A 101 -5.59 -5.18 7.34
C TYR A 101 -5.61 -3.66 7.30
N ALA A 102 -6.19 -3.02 8.32
CA ALA A 102 -6.17 -1.57 8.48
C ALA A 102 -5.97 -1.18 9.94
N ALA A 103 -5.00 -0.31 10.19
CA ALA A 103 -4.74 0.28 11.49
C ALA A 103 -4.90 1.80 11.41
N ARG A 104 -5.53 2.38 12.43
CA ARG A 104 -5.65 3.84 12.57
C ARG A 104 -4.34 4.48 13.05
N ASP A 105 -3.56 3.72 13.80
CA ASP A 105 -2.25 4.13 14.28
C ASP A 105 -1.36 2.89 14.47
N VAL A 106 -0.30 2.78 13.68
CA VAL A 106 0.65 1.65 13.77
C VAL A 106 1.60 1.74 14.96
N ARG A 107 1.74 2.91 15.60
CA ARG A 107 2.66 3.08 16.74
C ARG A 107 2.30 2.21 17.94
N ASN A 108 1.03 1.85 18.06
CA ASN A 108 0.48 1.04 19.15
C ASN A 108 0.06 -0.37 18.70
N ASP A 109 0.39 -0.76 17.47
CA ASP A 109 -0.07 -2.00 16.86
C ASP A 109 0.95 -3.14 17.07
N PRO A 110 0.62 -4.19 17.84
CA PRO A 110 1.56 -5.27 18.14
C PRO A 110 1.92 -6.13 16.92
N LEU A 111 1.12 -6.09 15.85
CA LEU A 111 1.42 -6.81 14.61
C LEU A 111 2.29 -6.00 13.66
N PHE A 112 2.47 -4.71 13.93
CA PHE A 112 3.24 -3.83 13.08
C PHE A 112 4.74 -3.89 13.44
N LEU A 113 5.53 -4.53 12.57
CA LEU A 113 6.95 -4.78 12.83
C LEU A 113 7.85 -3.57 12.53
N GLY A 114 7.38 -2.60 11.76
CA GLY A 114 8.17 -1.41 11.48
C GLY A 114 9.48 -1.65 10.71
N ARG A 115 9.59 -2.75 9.95
CA ARG A 115 10.83 -3.24 9.31
C ARG A 115 11.62 -2.19 8.53
N THR A 116 10.92 -1.32 7.81
CA THR A 116 11.52 -0.27 6.99
C THR A 116 12.05 0.89 7.83
N GLY A 117 11.63 1.03 9.09
CA GLY A 117 11.97 2.14 9.98
C GLY A 117 11.30 3.47 9.64
N THR A 118 10.45 3.50 8.62
CA THR A 118 9.99 4.76 8.01
C THR A 118 9.00 5.57 8.85
N TYR A 119 8.31 4.95 9.80
CA TYR A 119 7.46 5.71 10.73
C TYR A 119 8.28 6.47 11.79
N LEU A 120 9.58 6.18 11.95
CA LEU A 120 10.48 6.90 12.86
C LEU A 120 10.86 8.30 12.35
N GLY A 121 10.77 8.53 11.03
CA GLY A 121 11.03 9.83 10.41
C GLY A 121 9.79 10.72 10.26
N LEU A 122 8.60 10.20 10.62
CA LEU A 122 7.37 10.98 10.58
C LEU A 122 7.29 11.89 11.82
N PRO A 123 6.79 13.13 11.69
CA PRO A 123 6.57 14.00 12.85
C PRO A 123 5.78 13.27 13.94
N ASP A 124 6.17 13.46 15.20
CA ASP A 124 5.52 12.80 16.33
C ASP A 124 4.07 13.29 16.55
N GLU A 125 3.70 14.36 15.85
CA GLU A 125 2.40 15.01 15.88
C GLU A 125 1.38 14.32 14.97
N GLY A 126 0.96 13.09 15.31
CA GLY A 126 -0.22 12.46 14.72
C GLY A 126 -0.17 10.93 14.57
N ALA A 127 -1.35 10.31 14.57
CA ALA A 127 -1.51 8.89 14.29
C ALA A 127 -1.00 8.54 12.88
N VAL A 128 -0.28 7.42 12.74
CA VAL A 128 0.19 6.94 11.43
C VAL A 128 -0.77 5.86 10.96
N ALA A 129 -1.70 6.23 10.09
CA ALA A 129 -2.68 5.28 9.57
C ALA A 129 -2.02 4.37 8.54
N PHE A 130 -2.41 3.10 8.54
CA PHE A 130 -1.83 2.08 7.69
C PHE A 130 -2.91 1.17 7.12
N ILE A 131 -2.77 0.82 5.84
CA ILE A 131 -3.60 -0.19 5.19
C ILE A 131 -2.71 -1.15 4.43
N SER A 132 -3.06 -2.42 4.46
CA SER A 132 -2.36 -3.49 3.77
C SER A 132 -3.40 -4.42 3.13
N VAL A 133 -3.33 -4.59 1.81
CA VAL A 133 -4.30 -5.35 1.03
C VAL A 133 -3.61 -6.39 0.16
N PRO A 134 -4.22 -7.57 -0.02
CA PRO A 134 -3.64 -8.61 -0.87
C PRO A 134 -3.75 -8.23 -2.35
N VAL A 135 -2.69 -8.51 -3.11
CA VAL A 135 -2.70 -8.47 -4.58
C VAL A 135 -2.91 -9.90 -5.07
N ARG A 136 -3.93 -10.09 -5.93
CA ARG A 136 -4.33 -11.42 -6.39
C ARG A 136 -4.18 -11.56 -7.90
N VAL A 137 -3.71 -12.73 -8.33
CA VAL A 137 -3.68 -13.16 -9.72
C VAL A 137 -4.38 -14.52 -9.79
N GLN A 138 -5.43 -14.62 -10.61
CA GLN A 138 -6.22 -15.84 -10.75
C GLN A 138 -6.73 -16.44 -9.42
N GLY A 139 -7.04 -15.57 -8.44
CA GLY A 139 -7.53 -15.97 -7.12
C GLY A 139 -6.44 -16.18 -6.06
N GLU A 140 -5.20 -16.44 -6.49
CA GLU A 140 -4.05 -16.63 -5.60
C GLU A 140 -3.46 -15.29 -5.15
N VAL A 141 -3.04 -15.21 -3.89
CA VAL A 141 -2.33 -14.02 -3.38
C VAL A 141 -0.88 -14.11 -3.83
N VAL A 142 -0.42 -13.14 -4.60
CA VAL A 142 0.96 -13.08 -5.14
C VAL A 142 1.81 -12.01 -4.46
N GLY A 143 1.16 -11.11 -3.71
CA GLY A 143 1.84 -10.04 -3.02
C GLY A 143 0.88 -9.21 -2.18
N VAL A 144 1.41 -8.13 -1.62
CA VAL A 144 0.71 -7.26 -0.68
C VAL A 144 1.03 -5.81 -1.01
N LEU A 145 -0.02 -5.01 -1.22
CA LEU A 145 0.07 -3.57 -1.37
C LEU A 145 -0.17 -2.91 -0.01
N SER A 146 0.79 -2.11 0.45
CA SER A 146 0.69 -1.42 1.73
C SER A 146 0.89 0.08 1.59
N ALA A 147 0.24 0.86 2.43
CA ALA A 147 0.19 2.31 2.34
C ALA A 147 0.11 2.98 3.72
N TYR A 148 0.72 4.15 3.82
CA TYR A 148 0.78 4.97 5.02
C TYR A 148 0.16 6.35 4.75
N ARG A 149 -0.56 6.87 5.74
CA ARG A 149 -1.12 8.22 5.70
C ARG A 149 -0.84 8.97 7.00
#